data_AF-A0A5J5SUC7-F1
#
_entry.id   AF-A0A5J5SUC7-F1
#
_cell.length_a   1.000
_cell.length_b   1.000
_cell.length_c   1.000
_cell.angle_alpha   90.00
_cell.angle_beta   90.00
_cell.angle_gamma   90.00
#
_symmetry.space_group_name_H-M   'P 1'
#
loop_
_entity.id
_entity.type
_entity.pdbx_description
1 polymer ?
#
loop_
_entity_poly.entity_id
_entity_poly.type
_entity_poly.pdbx_seq_one_letter_code
_entity_poly.pdbx_strand_id
1 'polypeptide(L)'
;MWCICEAFRGKTVRSPYGLKLGDSCLRKLGCLQDFRSILSAILPFQAGRCPGAFLDMDGFPLKALKVTAFTEDGLIMAARHKIYKYLHGVHFSQESIITSEGKIIVQNFIKLIERKEAAESQN
;
A
#
# COMPACT_ATOMS: atom_id res chain seq x y z
N MET A 1 5.28 -2.04 4.47
CA MET A 1 4.09 -2.94 4.42
C MET A 1 4.27 -4.21 5.25
N TRP A 2 5.36 -4.97 5.09
CA TRP A 2 5.56 -6.24 5.83
C TRP A 2 5.42 -6.09 7.35
N CYS A 3 6.09 -5.09 7.95
CA CYS A 3 6.03 -4.88 9.40
C CYS A 3 4.59 -4.66 9.91
N ILE A 4 3.76 -3.94 9.15
CA ILE A 4 2.35 -3.72 9.51
C ILE A 4 1.60 -5.06 9.46
N CYS A 5 1.83 -5.86 8.43
CA CYS A 5 1.16 -7.15 8.30
C CYS A 5 1.56 -8.11 9.43
N GLU A 6 2.85 -8.24 9.72
CA GLU A 6 3.35 -9.08 10.82
C GLU A 6 2.86 -8.59 12.19
N ALA A 7 2.83 -7.28 12.43
CA ALA A 7 2.30 -6.70 13.67
C ALA A 7 0.83 -7.07 13.90
N PHE A 8 0.04 -7.23 12.83
CA PHE A 8 -1.36 -7.67 12.90
C PHE A 8 -1.54 -9.17 12.65
N ARG A 9 -0.50 -9.98 12.93
CA ARG A 9 -0.48 -11.45 12.82
C ARG A 9 -0.71 -11.99 11.40
N GLY A 10 -0.35 -11.20 10.39
CA GLY A 10 -0.27 -11.65 9.01
C GLY A 10 0.92 -12.58 8.78
N LYS A 11 0.82 -13.43 7.77
CA LYS A 11 1.92 -14.28 7.29
C LYS A 11 2.49 -13.70 6.01
N THR A 12 3.80 -13.49 5.98
CA THR A 12 4.57 -13.11 4.80
C THR A 12 5.09 -14.37 4.12
N VAL A 13 5.02 -14.43 2.79
CA VAL A 13 5.53 -15.57 2.01
C VAL A 13 6.56 -15.07 1.01
N ARG A 14 7.49 -15.93 0.61
CA ARG A 14 8.46 -15.57 -0.42
C ARG A 14 7.74 -15.47 -1.78
N SER A 15 8.16 -14.54 -2.63
CA SER A 15 7.59 -14.37 -3.97
C SER A 15 7.63 -15.69 -4.75
N PRO A 16 6.51 -16.16 -5.33
CA PRO A 16 6.57 -17.19 -6.35
C PRO A 16 7.18 -16.67 -7.65
N TYR A 17 7.25 -15.34 -7.84
CA TYR A 17 7.66 -14.69 -9.09
C TYR A 17 9.14 -14.25 -9.14
N GLY A 18 9.98 -14.72 -8.23
CA GLY A 18 11.45 -14.75 -8.40
C GLY A 18 12.14 -13.49 -8.95
N LEU A 19 11.67 -12.27 -8.66
CA LEU A 19 12.35 -11.05 -9.14
C LEU A 19 13.75 -10.97 -8.55
N LYS A 20 14.74 -10.70 -9.41
CA LYS A 20 16.10 -10.42 -8.95
C LYS A 20 16.19 -8.96 -8.50
N LEU A 21 17.14 -8.69 -7.61
CA LEU A 21 17.49 -7.34 -7.21
C LEU A 21 17.90 -6.54 -8.47
N GLY A 22 17.18 -5.46 -8.78
CA GLY A 22 17.39 -4.64 -9.99
C GLY A 22 16.30 -4.77 -11.06
N ASP A 23 15.48 -5.83 -11.01
CA ASP A 23 14.35 -5.99 -11.91
C ASP A 23 13.19 -5.09 -11.44
N SER A 24 12.92 -4.02 -12.21
CA SER A 24 11.72 -3.20 -12.00
C SER A 24 10.57 -3.78 -12.83
N CYS A 25 9.59 -4.37 -12.15
CA CYS A 25 8.38 -4.84 -12.80
C CYS A 25 7.30 -3.78 -12.61
N LEU A 26 7.02 -3.01 -13.67
CA LEU A 26 5.88 -2.11 -13.74
C LEU A 26 4.60 -2.94 -13.68
N ARG A 27 3.75 -2.69 -12.69
CA ARG A 27 2.43 -3.32 -12.59
C ARG A 27 1.38 -2.24 -12.48
N LYS A 28 0.26 -2.45 -13.16
CA LYS A 28 -0.94 -1.62 -13.00
C LYS A 28 -1.60 -1.97 -11.67
N LEU A 29 -1.86 -0.95 -10.86
CA LEU A 29 -2.58 -1.11 -9.60
C LEU A 29 -4.07 -0.83 -9.80
N GLY A 30 -4.92 -1.76 -9.36
CA GLY A 30 -6.36 -1.59 -9.26
C GLY A 30 -6.77 -1.04 -7.89
N CYS A 31 -7.97 -0.44 -7.82
CA CYS A 31 -8.55 0.07 -6.57
C CYS A 31 -9.68 -0.86 -6.09
N LEU A 32 -9.64 -1.24 -4.81
CA LEU A 32 -10.81 -1.72 -4.09
C LEU A 32 -11.44 -0.48 -3.44
N GLN A 33 -12.68 -0.14 -3.83
CA GLN A 33 -13.46 1.03 -3.40
C GLN A 33 -13.20 1.45 -1.93
N ASP A 34 -12.19 2.30 -1.73
CA ASP A 34 -11.87 2.93 -0.45
C ASP A 34 -11.42 4.37 -0.70
N PHE A 35 -12.40 5.27 -0.74
CA PHE A 35 -12.20 6.72 -0.89
C PHE A 35 -11.35 7.35 0.22
N ARG A 36 -11.07 6.61 1.30
CA ARG A 36 -10.22 7.07 2.41
C ARG A 36 -8.76 6.67 2.25
N SER A 37 -8.41 5.91 1.21
CA SER A 37 -7.03 5.55 0.93
C SER A 37 -6.27 6.73 0.33
N ILE A 38 -4.98 6.84 0.69
CA ILE A 38 -4.03 7.77 0.08
C ILE A 38 -3.85 7.57 -1.44
N LEU A 39 -4.31 6.43 -1.98
CA LEU A 39 -4.22 6.08 -3.39
C LEU A 39 -5.52 6.31 -4.17
N SER A 40 -6.62 6.61 -3.49
CA SER A 40 -7.96 6.62 -4.10
C SER A 40 -8.13 7.58 -5.28
N ALA A 41 -7.44 8.73 -5.26
CA ALA A 41 -7.52 9.76 -6.29
C ALA A 41 -6.57 9.54 -7.48
N ILE A 42 -5.65 8.56 -7.38
CA ILE A 42 -4.61 8.33 -8.40
C ILE A 42 -4.69 6.94 -9.03
N LEU A 43 -5.56 6.06 -8.51
CA LEU A 43 -5.75 4.73 -9.09
C LEU A 43 -6.69 4.80 -10.31
N PRO A 44 -6.43 4.00 -11.37
CA PRO A 44 -5.29 3.10 -11.53
C PRO A 44 -4.02 3.84 -12.01
N PHE A 45 -2.85 3.42 -11.52
CA PHE A 45 -1.55 3.91 -12.01
C PHE A 45 -0.53 2.77 -12.09
N GLN A 46 0.61 3.04 -12.72
CA GLN A 46 1.72 2.09 -12.80
C GLN A 46 2.74 2.37 -11.71
N ALA A 47 3.11 1.34 -10.95
CA ALA A 47 4.14 1.45 -9.92
C ALA A 47 5.26 0.44 -10.15
N GLY A 48 6.48 0.85 -9.84
CA GLY A 48 7.64 -0.02 -9.81
C GLY A 48 7.56 -0.99 -8.63
N ARG A 49 7.56 -2.29 -8.91
CA ARG A 49 7.63 -3.34 -7.89
C ARG A 49 9.06 -3.51 -7.40
N CYS A 50 9.25 -3.51 -6.07
CA CYS A 50 10.52 -3.90 -5.47
C CYS A 50 10.67 -5.44 -5.45
N PRO A 51 11.86 -5.97 -5.75
CA PRO A 51 12.16 -7.39 -5.55
C PRO A 51 12.13 -7.74 -4.05
N GLY A 52 11.45 -8.83 -3.69
CA GLY A 52 11.30 -9.21 -2.27
C GLY A 52 10.18 -10.21 -1.98
N ALA A 53 9.83 -10.33 -0.70
CA ALA A 53 8.72 -11.16 -0.22
C ALA A 53 7.34 -10.54 -0.56
N PHE A 54 6.32 -11.39 -0.69
CA PHE A 54 4.95 -10.97 -0.97
C PHE A 54 4.04 -11.34 0.19
N LEU A 55 2.87 -10.72 0.22
CA LEU A 55 1.81 -11.13 1.13
C LEU A 55 0.92 -12.10 0.38
N ASP A 56 0.78 -13.30 0.93
CA ASP A 56 -0.23 -14.23 0.49
C ASP A 56 -1.60 -13.69 0.90
N MET A 57 -2.61 -13.82 0.03
CA MET A 57 -3.99 -13.48 0.36
C MET A 57 -4.48 -14.31 1.56
N ASP A 58 -4.10 -15.58 1.62
CA ASP A 58 -4.47 -16.49 2.72
C ASP A 58 -3.80 -16.12 4.05
N GLY A 59 -2.63 -15.49 3.97
CA GLY A 59 -1.88 -14.99 5.12
C GLY A 59 -2.21 -13.55 5.51
N PHE A 60 -3.01 -12.83 4.72
CA PHE A 60 -3.23 -11.41 4.93
C PHE A 60 -4.21 -11.15 6.09
N PRO A 61 -3.91 -10.25 7.04
CA PRO A 61 -4.75 -10.04 8.22
C PRO A 61 -5.98 -9.16 7.88
N LEU A 62 -6.89 -9.70 7.09
CA LEU A 62 -8.12 -9.06 6.61
C LEU A 62 -9.03 -8.57 7.73
N LYS A 63 -8.90 -9.10 8.95
CA LYS A 63 -9.63 -8.61 10.13
C LYS A 63 -9.21 -7.18 10.50
N ALA A 64 -7.91 -6.89 10.49
CA ALA A 64 -7.32 -5.62 10.90
C ALA A 64 -7.08 -4.66 9.73
N LEU A 65 -6.65 -5.18 8.58
CA LEU A 65 -6.27 -4.41 7.41
C LEU A 65 -7.33 -4.52 6.30
N LYS A 66 -7.57 -3.41 5.60
CA LYS A 66 -8.34 -3.34 4.36
C LYS A 66 -7.37 -3.14 3.20
N VAL A 67 -7.44 -4.02 2.20
CA VAL A 67 -6.67 -3.87 0.97
C VAL A 67 -7.18 -2.66 0.19
N THR A 68 -6.27 -1.81 -0.28
CA THR A 68 -6.59 -0.60 -1.03
C THR A 68 -6.03 -0.61 -2.44
N ALA A 69 -4.98 -1.39 -2.71
CA ALA A 69 -4.49 -1.60 -4.07
C ALA A 69 -3.93 -3.01 -4.28
N PHE A 70 -4.11 -3.54 -5.48
CA PHE A 70 -3.66 -4.86 -5.90
C PHE A 70 -3.19 -4.84 -7.37
N THR A 71 -2.33 -5.77 -7.77
CA THR A 71 -1.95 -5.95 -9.18
C THR A 71 -2.98 -6.77 -9.94
N GLU A 72 -2.92 -6.79 -11.27
CA GLU A 72 -3.78 -7.62 -12.13
C GLU A 72 -3.72 -9.12 -11.79
N ASP A 73 -2.58 -9.62 -11.28
CA ASP A 73 -2.43 -11.02 -10.83
C ASP A 73 -2.93 -11.26 -9.40
N GLY A 74 -3.57 -10.27 -8.76
CA GLY A 74 -4.12 -10.40 -7.42
C GLY A 74 -3.13 -10.19 -6.26
N LEU A 75 -1.92 -9.66 -6.51
CA LEU A 75 -0.96 -9.37 -5.43
C LEU A 75 -1.35 -8.10 -4.68
N ILE A 76 -1.37 -8.14 -3.35
CA ILE A 76 -1.63 -6.97 -2.52
C ILE A 76 -0.45 -5.99 -2.58
N MET A 77 -0.73 -4.77 -3.04
CA MET A 77 0.26 -3.69 -3.18
C MET A 77 0.10 -2.57 -2.15
N ALA A 78 -1.10 -2.37 -1.63
CA ALA A 78 -1.36 -1.38 -0.59
C ALA A 78 -2.53 -1.77 0.31
N ALA A 79 -2.46 -1.34 1.57
CA ALA A 79 -3.46 -1.62 2.58
C ALA A 79 -3.46 -0.55 3.67
N ARG A 80 -4.61 -0.44 4.34
CA ARG A 80 -4.85 0.51 5.42
C ARG A 80 -5.47 -0.20 6.61
N HIS A 81 -5.14 0.23 7.82
CA HIS A 81 -5.78 -0.33 9.00
C HIS A 81 -7.23 0.17 9.14
N LYS A 82 -8.15 -0.72 9.52
CA LYS A 82 -9.59 -0.40 9.62
C LYS A 82 -9.91 0.56 10.77
N ILE A 83 -9.28 0.35 11.93
CA ILE A 83 -9.45 1.18 13.14
C ILE A 83 -8.51 2.39 13.11
N TYR A 84 -7.19 2.17 13.07
CA TYR A 84 -6.17 3.21 12.89
C TYR A 84 -6.17 3.77 11.45
N LYS A 85 -7.10 4.69 11.17
CA LYS A 85 -7.35 5.24 9.81
C LYS A 85 -6.14 5.88 9.15
N TYR A 86 -5.16 6.32 9.93
CA TYR A 86 -3.94 7.00 9.47
C TYR A 86 -2.79 6.02 9.18
N LEU A 87 -2.91 4.75 9.58
CA LEU A 87 -1.89 3.73 9.35
C LEU A 87 -2.06 3.09 7.97
N HIS A 88 -1.08 3.31 7.10
CA HIS A 88 -1.05 2.82 5.72
C HIS A 88 0.24 2.06 5.44
N GLY A 89 0.15 1.01 4.64
CA GLY A 89 1.29 0.27 4.11
C GLY A 89 1.24 0.19 2.60
N VAL A 90 2.38 0.41 1.94
CA VAL A 90 2.58 0.23 0.50
C VAL A 90 3.78 -0.69 0.23
N HIS A 91 3.71 -1.44 -0.87
CA HIS A 91 4.73 -2.42 -1.28
C HIS A 91 5.64 -1.96 -2.41
N PHE A 92 5.25 -0.91 -3.14
CA PHE A 92 6.01 -0.34 -4.24
C PHE A 92 6.93 0.77 -3.73
N SER A 93 8.03 1.02 -4.45
CA SER A 93 8.89 2.17 -4.14
C SER A 93 8.16 3.45 -4.55
N GLN A 94 7.87 4.26 -3.55
CA GLN A 94 7.28 5.59 -3.69
C GLN A 94 8.31 6.65 -4.11
N GLU A 95 9.61 6.35 -3.97
CA GLU A 95 10.71 7.28 -4.32
C GLU A 95 11.39 6.96 -5.66
N SER A 96 11.06 5.84 -6.28
CA SER A 96 11.60 5.47 -7.59
C SER A 96 11.07 6.39 -8.70
N ILE A 97 11.94 6.79 -9.64
CA ILE A 97 11.60 7.47 -10.91
C ILE A 97 10.47 6.74 -11.66
N ILE A 98 10.36 5.44 -11.46
CA ILE A 98 9.42 4.55 -12.12
C ILE A 98 7.98 4.75 -11.60
N THR A 99 7.79 5.29 -10.40
CA THR A 99 6.47 5.60 -9.83
C THR A 99 6.21 7.10 -9.94
N SER A 100 5.62 7.53 -11.06
CA SER A 100 5.41 8.95 -11.38
C SER A 100 4.55 9.68 -10.33
N GLU A 101 3.69 8.95 -9.65
CA GLU A 101 2.71 9.42 -8.67
C GLU A 101 3.26 9.46 -7.25
N GLY A 102 4.52 9.05 -7.02
CA GLY A 102 5.13 8.95 -5.69
C GLY A 102 4.99 10.23 -4.86
N LYS A 103 5.24 11.40 -5.47
CA LYS A 103 5.06 12.71 -4.81
C LYS A 103 3.62 12.95 -4.38
N ILE A 104 2.64 12.56 -5.21
CA ILE A 104 1.22 12.75 -4.92
C ILE A 104 0.79 11.86 -3.75
N ILE A 105 1.32 10.64 -3.66
CA ILE A 105 1.05 9.71 -2.55
C ILE A 105 1.52 10.31 -1.22
N VAL A 106 2.74 10.85 -1.19
CA VAL A 106 3.29 11.51 0.01
C VAL A 106 2.45 12.74 0.37
N GLN A 107 2.07 13.57 -0.60
CA GLN A 107 1.20 14.73 -0.37
C GLN A 107 -0.18 14.33 0.19
N ASN A 108 -0.77 13.25 -0.32
CA ASN A 108 -2.04 12.74 0.18
C ASN A 108 -1.93 12.25 1.63
N PHE A 109 -0.79 11.64 1.99
CA PHE A 109 -0.52 11.23 3.37
C PHE A 109 -0.34 12.43 4.30
N ILE A 110 0.41 13.46 3.89
CA ILE A 110 0.58 14.70 4.68
C ILE A 110 -0.78 15.36 4.95
N LYS A 111 -1.58 15.57 3.90
CA LYS A 111 -2.94 16.13 4.03
C LYS A 111 -3.83 15.31 4.97
N LEU A 112 -3.63 13.99 5.01
CA LEU A 112 -4.37 13.13 5.91
C LEU A 112 -3.96 13.38 7.38
N ILE A 113 -2.67 13.59 7.66
CA ILE A 113 -2.17 13.92 8.99
C ILE A 113 -2.59 15.33 9.43
N GLU A 114 -2.50 16.33 8.56
CA GLU A 114 -2.97 17.70 8.85
C GLU A 114 -4.45 17.70 9.29
N ARG A 115 -5.30 16.92 8.60
CA ARG A 115 -6.71 16.74 8.98
C ARG A 115 -6.89 16.06 10.34
N LYS A 116 -5.98 15.16 10.72
CA LYS A 116 -5.98 14.52 12.04
C LYS A 116 -5.70 15.55 13.13
N GLU A 117 -4.61 16.31 12.97
CA GLU A 117 -4.17 17.32 13.94
C GLU A 117 -5.21 18.43 14.10
N ALA A 118 -5.84 18.86 13.00
CA ALA A 118 -6.93 19.84 13.03
C ALA A 118 -8.15 19.32 13.82
N ALA A 119 -8.50 18.04 13.67
CA ALA A 119 -9.60 17.43 14.41
C ALA A 119 -9.27 17.23 15.91
N GLU A 120 -8.02 16.97 16.24
CA GLU A 120 -7.54 16.86 17.63
C GLU A 120 -7.44 18.22 18.32
N SER A 121 -7.13 19.30 17.59
CA SER A 121 -7.03 20.66 18.13
C SER A 121 -8.38 21.34 18.38
N GLN A 122 -9.47 20.76 17.87
CA GLN A 122 -10.85 21.23 18.04
C GLN A 122 -11.59 20.52 19.19
N ASN A 123 -10.90 19.66 19.93
CA ASN A 123 -11.45 18.78 20.96
C ASN A 123 -10.77 19.06 22.31
#